data_AF-A0A8T4E7Y0-F1
#
_entry.id   AF-A0A8T4E7Y0-F1
#
_cell.length_a   1.000
_cell.length_b   1.000
_cell.length_c   1.000
_cell.angle_alpha   90.00
_cell.angle_beta   90.00
_cell.angle_gamma   90.00
#
_symmetry.space_group_name_H-M   'P 1'
#
loop_
_entity.id
_entity.type
_entity.pdbx_description
1 polymer ?
#
loop_
_entity_poly.entity_id
_entity_poly.type
_entity_poly.pdbx_seq_one_letter_code
_entity_poly.pdbx_strand_id
1 'polypeptide(L)'
;MELVKHNDELQRRIELLDVTADLQLAKELMELHQAKCAACQEDRLRCATRPACKDRNFLNALIEIGVEVIDLPDFCYSQNVEQIRRLVLEKKGRRMIDRRLPIKDLLQSLGVSSIRHFTTKYKKEWDNFASVHEGNLMLVTGDGLLFRFDFTRGIVTVNPSKDRIRSYNIFKLYCDLFSERYQVNMTVKDVTQNWWILSLTVDDSDAAAVKALQKGDLAESFDAIYRTESEGKVQIQVEVLLDTDAKYLESEDLSELFVKASKLCK
;
A
#
# COMPACT_ATOMS: atom_id res chain seq x y z
N MET A 1 0.02 -6.09 -27.98
CA MET A 1 0.69 -6.50 -26.73
C MET A 1 1.98 -7.22 -27.08
N GLU A 2 3.12 -6.56 -26.89
CA GLU A 2 4.46 -7.15 -27.06
C GLU A 2 5.20 -7.07 -25.73
N LEU A 3 5.10 -8.11 -24.88
CA LEU A 3 5.68 -8.05 -23.54
C LEU A 3 7.17 -8.35 -23.53
N VAL A 4 7.64 -9.16 -24.49
CA VAL A 4 9.05 -9.59 -24.61
C VAL A 4 10.01 -8.41 -24.82
N LYS A 5 9.53 -7.25 -25.29
CA LYS A 5 10.39 -6.06 -25.43
C LYS A 5 10.71 -5.37 -24.09
N HIS A 6 9.99 -5.72 -23.02
CA HIS A 6 10.13 -5.15 -21.67
C HIS A 6 10.98 -6.03 -20.73
N ASN A 7 11.78 -6.94 -21.30
CA ASN A 7 12.62 -7.86 -20.53
C ASN A 7 13.68 -7.11 -19.71
N ASP A 8 14.25 -6.05 -20.28
CA ASP A 8 15.31 -5.27 -19.64
C ASP A 8 14.77 -4.53 -18.40
N GLU A 9 13.55 -3.98 -18.48
CA GLU A 9 12.88 -3.33 -17.36
C GLU A 9 12.62 -4.30 -16.21
N LEU A 10 12.20 -5.54 -16.53
CA LEU A 10 11.99 -6.57 -15.53
C LEU A 10 13.32 -7.06 -14.95
N GLN A 11 14.33 -7.28 -15.78
CA GLN A 11 15.68 -7.70 -15.36
C GLN A 11 16.27 -6.74 -14.33
N ARG A 12 16.20 -5.42 -14.58
CA ARG A 12 16.66 -4.37 -13.65
C ARG A 12 15.92 -4.35 -12.31
N ARG A 13 14.79 -5.04 -12.19
CA ARG A 13 13.97 -5.11 -10.96
C ARG A 13 14.07 -6.45 -10.25
N ILE A 14 14.56 -7.51 -10.92
CA ILE A 14 14.75 -8.83 -10.33
C ILE A 14 15.97 -8.80 -9.40
N GLU A 15 17.14 -8.39 -9.92
CA GLU A 15 18.41 -8.30 -9.17
C GLU A 15 18.65 -9.48 -8.21
N LEU A 16 18.53 -10.71 -8.73
CA LEU A 16 18.64 -11.95 -7.92
C LEU A 16 19.98 -12.67 -8.13
N LEU A 17 20.47 -12.73 -9.37
CA LEU A 17 21.66 -13.47 -9.74
C LEU A 17 22.68 -12.51 -10.40
N ASP A 18 23.18 -12.87 -11.58
CA ASP A 18 23.93 -11.99 -12.45
C ASP A 18 23.03 -11.42 -13.55
N VAL A 19 23.49 -10.35 -14.21
CA VAL A 19 22.74 -9.63 -15.25
C VAL A 19 22.28 -10.56 -16.39
N THR A 20 23.09 -11.55 -16.77
CA THR A 20 22.76 -12.46 -17.87
C THR A 20 21.70 -13.47 -17.44
N ALA A 21 21.87 -14.06 -16.26
CA ALA A 21 20.90 -14.99 -15.68
C ALA A 21 19.54 -14.30 -15.42
N ASP A 22 19.55 -13.09 -14.85
CA ASP A 22 18.34 -12.32 -14.59
C ASP A 22 17.63 -11.89 -15.87
N LEU A 23 18.37 -11.59 -16.95
CA LEU A 23 17.79 -11.30 -18.27
C LEU A 23 17.09 -12.53 -18.86
N GLN A 24 17.73 -13.69 -18.77
CA GLN A 24 17.13 -14.94 -19.24
C GLN A 24 15.88 -15.29 -18.44
N LEU A 25 15.91 -15.13 -17.11
CA LEU A 25 14.74 -15.31 -16.25
C LEU A 25 13.61 -14.33 -16.59
N ALA A 26 13.93 -13.04 -16.81
CA ALA A 26 12.96 -12.04 -17.22
C ALA A 26 12.28 -12.42 -18.53
N LYS A 27 13.06 -12.86 -19.52
CA LYS A 27 12.55 -13.32 -20.82
C LYS A 27 11.61 -14.51 -20.70
N GLU A 28 12.02 -15.56 -19.99
CA GLU A 28 11.19 -16.75 -19.79
C GLU A 28 9.88 -16.42 -19.06
N LEU A 29 9.94 -15.53 -18.06
CA LEU A 29 8.77 -15.09 -17.31
C LEU A 29 7.80 -14.30 -18.22
N MET A 30 8.33 -13.37 -19.04
CA MET A 30 7.54 -12.56 -19.95
C MET A 30 6.87 -13.41 -21.04
N GLU A 31 7.61 -14.34 -21.65
CA GLU A 31 7.07 -15.26 -22.67
C GLU A 31 5.95 -16.13 -22.10
N LEU A 32 6.16 -16.72 -20.92
CA LEU A 32 5.16 -17.54 -20.24
C LEU A 32 3.88 -16.75 -19.94
N HIS A 33 4.03 -15.52 -19.44
CA HIS A 33 2.87 -14.71 -19.07
C HIS A 33 2.20 -14.06 -20.28
N GLN A 34 2.92 -13.77 -21.37
CA GLN A 34 2.32 -13.33 -22.63
C GLN A 34 1.33 -14.37 -23.15
N ALA A 35 1.71 -15.65 -23.16
CA ALA A 35 0.81 -16.75 -23.56
C ALA A 35 -0.43 -16.85 -22.65
N LYS A 36 -0.25 -16.76 -21.32
CA LYS A 36 -1.37 -16.76 -20.36
C LYS A 36 -2.30 -15.56 -20.54
N CYS A 37 -1.73 -14.37 -20.73
CA CYS A 37 -2.48 -13.14 -20.94
C CYS A 37 -3.31 -13.22 -22.23
N ALA A 38 -2.77 -13.76 -23.32
CA ALA A 38 -3.51 -13.97 -24.56
C ALA A 38 -4.74 -14.87 -24.32
N ALA A 39 -4.54 -16.04 -23.69
CA ALA A 39 -5.63 -16.96 -23.36
C ALA A 39 -6.70 -16.31 -22.45
N CYS A 40 -6.29 -15.51 -21.47
CA CYS A 40 -7.22 -14.78 -20.60
C CYS A 40 -8.00 -13.67 -21.33
N GLN A 41 -7.41 -13.04 -22.35
CA GLN A 41 -8.08 -12.00 -23.13
C GLN A 41 -9.12 -12.59 -24.10
N GLU A 42 -8.96 -13.84 -24.52
CA GLU A 42 -9.96 -14.59 -25.28
C GLU A 42 -11.16 -14.97 -24.40
N ASP A 43 -10.92 -15.42 -23.15
CA ASP A 43 -11.97 -15.73 -22.17
C ASP A 43 -12.37 -14.51 -21.30
N ARG A 44 -12.99 -13.52 -21.95
CA ARG A 44 -13.41 -12.25 -21.32
C ARG A 44 -14.40 -12.46 -20.17
N LEU A 45 -15.28 -13.46 -20.29
CA LEU A 45 -16.34 -13.71 -19.31
C LEU A 45 -15.75 -14.20 -17.99
N ARG A 46 -14.74 -15.08 -18.04
CA ARG A 46 -14.00 -15.50 -16.86
C ARG A 46 -13.23 -14.36 -16.20
N CYS A 47 -12.61 -13.48 -16.99
CA CYS A 47 -11.84 -12.36 -16.45
C CYS A 47 -12.73 -11.28 -15.80
N ALA A 48 -13.92 -11.01 -16.36
CA ALA A 48 -14.91 -10.10 -15.78
C ALA A 48 -15.48 -10.62 -14.44
N THR A 49 -15.71 -11.93 -14.35
CA THR A 49 -16.32 -12.57 -13.16
C THR A 49 -15.32 -12.86 -12.03
N ARG A 50 -14.00 -12.68 -12.26
CA ARG A 50 -12.94 -12.96 -11.28
C ARG A 50 -12.07 -11.71 -10.97
N PRO A 51 -12.61 -10.73 -10.22
CA PRO A 51 -11.87 -9.50 -9.85
C PRO A 51 -10.59 -9.75 -9.04
N ALA A 52 -10.54 -10.84 -8.27
CA ALA A 52 -9.38 -11.24 -7.46
C ALA A 52 -8.48 -12.27 -8.16
N CYS A 53 -8.48 -12.30 -9.50
CA CYS A 53 -7.63 -13.24 -10.25
C CYS A 53 -6.15 -13.08 -9.88
N LYS A 54 -5.46 -14.20 -9.60
CA LYS A 54 -4.02 -14.21 -9.25
C LYS A 54 -3.17 -13.72 -10.42
N ASP A 55 -3.59 -13.96 -11.66
CA ASP A 55 -2.88 -13.52 -12.87
C ASP A 55 -2.83 -11.98 -12.98
N ARG A 56 -3.68 -11.24 -12.25
CA ARG A 56 -3.60 -9.76 -12.17
C ARG A 56 -2.41 -9.26 -11.36
N ASN A 57 -1.74 -10.12 -10.59
CA ASN A 57 -0.47 -9.75 -9.97
C ASN A 57 0.60 -9.50 -11.03
N PHE A 58 0.52 -10.19 -12.17
CA PHE A 58 1.38 -9.91 -13.30
C PHE A 58 1.06 -8.56 -13.94
N LEU A 59 -0.22 -8.17 -14.05
CA LEU A 59 -0.60 -6.81 -14.47
C LEU A 59 -0.01 -5.75 -13.52
N ASN A 60 -0.10 -5.96 -12.20
CA ASN A 60 0.53 -5.09 -11.21
C ASN A 60 2.06 -5.00 -11.45
N ALA A 61 2.72 -6.11 -11.78
CA ALA A 61 4.15 -6.14 -12.08
C ALA A 61 4.48 -5.36 -13.35
N LEU A 62 3.71 -5.51 -14.44
CA LEU A 62 3.90 -4.75 -15.68
C LEU A 62 3.79 -3.23 -15.44
N ILE A 63 2.80 -2.81 -14.64
CA ILE A 63 2.64 -1.40 -14.26
C ILE A 63 3.81 -0.93 -13.38
N GLU A 64 4.28 -1.77 -12.46
CA GLU A 64 5.39 -1.46 -11.55
C GLU A 64 6.74 -1.27 -12.28
N ILE A 65 6.98 -2.04 -13.35
CA ILE A 65 8.18 -1.91 -14.18
C ILE A 65 8.08 -0.80 -15.23
N GLY A 66 6.91 -0.16 -15.38
CA GLY A 66 6.71 1.00 -16.26
C GLY A 66 6.28 0.67 -17.68
N VAL A 67 5.70 -0.51 -17.92
CA VAL A 67 5.15 -0.87 -19.24
C VAL A 67 4.04 0.11 -19.63
N GLU A 68 4.12 0.65 -20.85
CA GLU A 68 3.12 1.57 -21.37
C GLU A 68 1.74 0.91 -21.50
N VAL A 69 0.67 1.69 -21.32
CA VAL A 69 -0.72 1.19 -21.35
C VAL A 69 -1.06 0.42 -22.63
N ILE A 70 -0.49 0.83 -23.77
CA ILE A 70 -0.71 0.17 -25.08
C ILE A 70 -0.16 -1.27 -25.15
N ASP A 71 0.81 -1.59 -24.29
CA ASP A 71 1.41 -2.91 -24.17
C ASP A 71 0.85 -3.71 -23.00
N LEU A 72 -0.05 -3.15 -22.20
CA LEU A 72 -0.72 -3.91 -21.16
C LEU A 72 -1.80 -4.82 -21.78
N PRO A 73 -2.22 -5.89 -21.08
CA PRO A 73 -3.37 -6.67 -21.48
C PRO A 73 -4.68 -5.85 -21.45
N ASP A 74 -5.08 -5.24 -22.58
CA ASP A 74 -6.17 -4.25 -22.71
C ASP A 74 -7.44 -4.60 -21.91
N PHE A 75 -7.97 -5.82 -22.10
CA PHE A 75 -9.18 -6.24 -21.40
C PHE A 75 -8.95 -6.38 -19.89
N CYS A 76 -7.82 -6.96 -19.47
CA CYS A 76 -7.51 -7.11 -18.05
C CYS A 76 -7.33 -5.73 -17.38
N TYR A 77 -6.63 -4.83 -18.08
CA TYR A 77 -6.35 -3.48 -17.62
C TYR A 77 -7.62 -2.63 -17.50
N SER A 78 -8.47 -2.62 -18.53
CA SER A 78 -9.76 -1.91 -18.49
C SER A 78 -10.67 -2.41 -17.37
N GLN A 79 -10.71 -3.72 -17.11
CA GLN A 79 -11.44 -4.28 -15.97
C GLN A 79 -10.83 -3.84 -14.62
N ASN A 80 -9.50 -3.73 -14.52
CA ASN A 80 -8.84 -3.23 -13.31
C ASN A 80 -9.24 -1.77 -13.03
N VAL A 81 -9.18 -0.90 -14.04
CA VAL A 81 -9.57 0.51 -13.94
C VAL A 81 -11.05 0.66 -13.57
N GLU A 82 -11.96 -0.04 -14.26
CA GLU A 82 -13.39 0.04 -13.97
C GLU A 82 -13.74 -0.45 -12.56
N GLN A 83 -13.07 -1.49 -12.06
CA GLN A 83 -13.29 -1.99 -10.71
C GLN A 83 -12.82 -1.00 -9.65
N ILE A 84 -11.68 -0.34 -9.85
CA ILE A 84 -11.22 0.74 -8.99
C ILE A 84 -12.21 1.91 -9.04
N ARG A 85 -12.66 2.30 -10.23
CA ARG A 85 -13.65 3.37 -10.41
C ARG A 85 -14.93 3.08 -9.62
N ARG A 86 -15.49 1.87 -9.73
CA ARG A 86 -16.69 1.45 -8.98
C ARG A 86 -16.44 1.40 -7.47
N LEU A 87 -15.28 0.91 -7.04
CA LEU A 87 -14.92 0.87 -5.63
C LEU A 87 -14.91 2.29 -5.04
N VAL A 88 -14.33 3.24 -5.76
CA VAL A 88 -14.15 4.62 -5.28
C VAL A 88 -15.45 5.43 -5.38
N LEU A 89 -16.13 5.41 -6.53
CA LEU A 89 -17.30 6.26 -6.79
C LEU A 89 -18.61 5.66 -6.29
N GLU A 90 -18.77 4.33 -6.39
CA GLU A 90 -20.03 3.66 -6.06
C GLU A 90 -19.99 2.93 -4.72
N LYS A 91 -18.82 2.86 -4.05
CA LYS A 91 -18.59 2.03 -2.86
C LYS A 91 -18.96 0.56 -3.09
N LYS A 92 -18.88 0.09 -4.34
CA LYS A 92 -19.24 -1.27 -4.76
C LYS A 92 -18.02 -2.05 -5.19
N GLY A 93 -18.10 -3.37 -4.97
CA GLY A 93 -17.07 -4.31 -5.38
C GLY A 93 -16.36 -4.94 -4.19
N ARG A 94 -15.40 -5.81 -4.46
CA ARG A 94 -14.56 -6.43 -3.43
C ARG A 94 -13.45 -5.46 -3.04
N ARG A 95 -12.96 -5.56 -1.80
CA ARG A 95 -11.76 -4.84 -1.35
C ARG A 95 -10.61 -5.17 -2.31
N MET A 96 -10.08 -4.13 -2.94
CA MET A 96 -8.96 -4.23 -3.88
C MET A 96 -7.69 -3.99 -3.09
N ILE A 97 -6.87 -5.02 -2.90
CA ILE A 97 -5.62 -4.96 -2.13
C ILE A 97 -4.44 -4.83 -3.11
N ASP A 98 -3.53 -3.90 -2.82
CA ASP A 98 -2.27 -3.63 -3.52
C ASP A 98 -2.41 -3.48 -5.04
N ARG A 99 -3.51 -2.88 -5.50
CA ARG A 99 -3.76 -2.68 -6.93
C ARG A 99 -3.03 -1.46 -7.44
N ARG A 100 -2.28 -1.62 -8.53
CA ARG A 100 -1.50 -0.55 -9.14
C ARG A 100 -2.19 -0.04 -10.39
N LEU A 101 -2.01 1.25 -10.66
CA LEU A 101 -2.38 1.90 -11.90
C LEU A 101 -1.55 3.16 -12.12
N PRO A 102 -1.33 3.59 -13.37
CA PRO A 102 -0.87 4.93 -13.69
C PRO A 102 -1.73 5.99 -13.02
N ILE A 103 -1.10 7.02 -12.46
CA ILE A 103 -1.80 8.13 -11.78
C ILE A 103 -2.79 8.80 -12.73
N LYS A 104 -2.38 9.04 -13.98
CA LYS A 104 -3.22 9.67 -15.01
C LYS A 104 -4.54 8.92 -15.20
N ASP A 105 -4.47 7.59 -15.23
CA ASP A 105 -5.63 6.74 -15.52
C ASP A 105 -6.55 6.66 -14.29
N LEU A 106 -6.00 6.65 -13.07
CA LEU A 106 -6.81 6.82 -11.86
C LEU A 106 -7.60 8.14 -11.94
N LEU A 107 -6.90 9.25 -12.14
CA LEU A 107 -7.51 10.58 -12.13
C LEU A 107 -8.59 10.71 -13.21
N GLN A 108 -8.28 10.27 -14.43
CA GLN A 108 -9.24 10.27 -15.54
C GLN A 108 -10.46 9.40 -15.23
N SER A 109 -10.27 8.19 -14.68
CA SER A 109 -11.38 7.29 -14.34
C SER A 109 -12.32 7.87 -13.28
N LEU A 110 -11.78 8.69 -12.36
CA LEU A 110 -12.53 9.35 -11.29
C LEU A 110 -13.12 10.71 -11.69
N GLY A 111 -12.89 11.15 -12.94
CA GLY A 111 -13.36 12.44 -13.44
C GLY A 111 -12.67 13.64 -12.78
N VAL A 112 -11.43 13.47 -12.31
CA VAL A 112 -10.63 14.53 -11.70
C VAL A 112 -9.42 14.87 -12.57
N SER A 113 -9.09 16.15 -12.64
CA SER A 113 -8.07 16.67 -13.57
C SER A 113 -6.65 16.67 -13.02
N SER A 114 -6.49 16.57 -11.69
CA SER A 114 -5.20 16.64 -11.02
C SER A 114 -5.28 16.02 -9.62
N ILE A 115 -4.12 15.75 -9.01
CA ILE A 115 -4.02 15.33 -7.61
C ILE A 115 -4.64 16.36 -6.66
N ARG A 116 -4.46 17.66 -6.94
CA ARG A 116 -5.09 18.73 -6.16
C ARG A 116 -6.62 18.69 -6.24
N HIS A 117 -7.16 18.42 -7.43
CA HIS A 117 -8.60 18.23 -7.60
C HIS A 117 -9.07 16.97 -6.85
N PHE A 118 -8.34 15.85 -6.97
CA PHE A 118 -8.62 14.62 -6.22
C PHE A 118 -8.73 14.87 -4.72
N THR A 119 -7.72 15.47 -4.09
CA THR A 119 -7.73 15.74 -2.65
C THR A 119 -8.82 16.72 -2.24
N THR A 120 -9.03 17.80 -3.00
CA THR A 120 -10.05 18.80 -2.68
C THR A 120 -11.47 18.24 -2.76
N LYS A 121 -11.73 17.38 -3.76
CA LYS A 121 -13.01 16.71 -3.94
C LYS A 121 -13.25 15.73 -2.80
N TYR A 122 -12.34 14.78 -2.61
CA TYR A 122 -12.54 13.69 -1.66
C TYR A 122 -12.39 14.09 -0.20
N LYS A 123 -11.70 15.19 0.12
CA LYS A 123 -11.73 15.80 1.45
C LYS A 123 -13.15 16.23 1.88
N LYS A 124 -14.03 16.54 0.93
CA LYS A 124 -15.43 16.92 1.20
C LYS A 124 -16.37 15.72 1.20
N GLU A 125 -16.02 14.67 0.47
CA GLU A 125 -16.89 13.51 0.23
C GLU A 125 -16.60 12.34 1.19
N TRP A 126 -15.36 12.16 1.64
CA TRP A 126 -14.94 11.03 2.46
C TRP A 126 -14.87 11.35 3.95
N ASP A 127 -15.31 10.39 4.74
CA ASP A 127 -15.17 10.44 6.19
C ASP A 127 -13.73 10.14 6.62
N ASN A 128 -13.28 10.84 7.66
CA ASN A 128 -11.92 10.75 8.21
C ASN A 128 -10.84 10.89 7.13
N PHE A 129 -11.02 11.86 6.23
CA PHE A 129 -10.03 12.17 5.22
C PHE A 129 -8.73 12.65 5.87
N ALA A 130 -7.61 12.06 5.48
CA ALA A 130 -6.27 12.51 5.84
C ALA A 130 -5.34 12.39 4.63
N SER A 131 -4.34 13.27 4.57
CA SER A 131 -3.37 13.24 3.48
C SER A 131 -2.03 13.81 3.91
N VAL A 132 -0.97 13.05 3.67
CA VAL A 132 0.41 13.45 3.97
C VAL A 132 1.27 13.33 2.72
N HIS A 133 2.28 14.18 2.64
CA HIS A 133 3.15 14.29 1.47
C HIS A 133 4.60 14.52 1.89
N GLU A 134 5.50 13.73 1.32
CA GLU A 134 6.94 13.87 1.54
C GLU A 134 7.70 13.51 0.26
N GLY A 135 8.45 14.49 -0.27
CA GLY A 135 9.22 14.32 -1.51
C GLY A 135 8.33 13.95 -2.70
N ASN A 136 8.52 12.75 -3.23
CA ASN A 136 7.77 12.21 -4.38
C ASN A 136 6.68 11.21 -3.97
N LEU A 137 6.39 11.09 -2.67
CA LEU A 137 5.39 10.17 -2.14
C LEU A 137 4.24 10.96 -1.51
N MET A 138 3.02 10.55 -1.82
CA MET A 138 1.82 11.05 -1.17
C MET A 138 0.96 9.89 -0.70
N LEU A 139 0.53 9.93 0.56
CA LEU A 139 -0.49 9.03 1.08
C LEU A 139 -1.80 9.79 1.26
N VAL A 140 -2.91 9.17 0.86
CA VAL A 140 -4.27 9.71 1.05
C VAL A 140 -5.18 8.61 1.55
N THR A 141 -6.02 8.91 2.53
CA THR A 141 -6.98 7.96 3.09
C THR A 141 -8.32 8.60 3.38
N GLY A 142 -9.40 7.83 3.26
CA GLY A 142 -10.79 8.25 3.48
C GLY A 142 -11.74 7.12 3.10
N ASP A 143 -12.92 7.03 3.73
CA ASP A 143 -13.94 6.00 3.41
C ASP A 143 -13.43 4.54 3.42
N GLY A 144 -12.41 4.24 4.23
CA GLY A 144 -11.80 2.91 4.30
C GLY A 144 -10.87 2.58 3.12
N LEU A 145 -10.56 3.57 2.29
CA LEU A 145 -9.58 3.49 1.21
C LEU A 145 -8.26 4.12 1.64
N LEU A 146 -7.18 3.61 1.07
CA LEU A 146 -5.83 4.11 1.22
C LEU A 146 -5.15 4.15 -0.15
N PHE A 147 -4.55 5.28 -0.51
CA PHE A 147 -3.86 5.50 -1.76
C PHE A 147 -2.43 5.89 -1.47
N ARG A 148 -1.48 5.20 -2.11
CA ARG A 148 -0.07 5.59 -2.14
C ARG A 148 0.29 6.05 -3.54
N PHE A 149 0.45 7.35 -3.73
CA PHE A 149 0.95 7.93 -4.97
C PHE A 149 2.47 7.96 -4.94
N ASP A 150 3.09 7.49 -6.02
CA ASP A 150 4.51 7.60 -6.28
C ASP A 150 4.71 8.41 -7.56
N PHE A 151 5.12 9.67 -7.38
CA PHE A 151 5.28 10.61 -8.49
C PHE A 151 6.53 10.34 -9.31
N THR A 152 7.55 9.70 -8.75
CA THR A 152 8.75 9.30 -9.50
C THR A 152 8.39 8.20 -10.50
N ARG A 153 7.59 7.22 -10.06
CA ARG A 153 7.14 6.11 -10.91
C ARG A 153 5.89 6.43 -11.73
N GLY A 154 5.17 7.50 -11.40
CA GLY A 154 3.90 7.87 -12.05
C GLY A 154 2.76 6.89 -11.77
N ILE A 155 2.84 6.12 -10.67
CA ILE A 155 1.87 5.09 -10.29
C ILE A 155 1.18 5.42 -8.97
N VAL A 156 0.00 4.86 -8.78
CA VAL A 156 -0.71 4.86 -7.51
C VAL A 156 -1.04 3.43 -7.12
N THR A 157 -0.85 3.11 -5.84
CA THR A 157 -1.25 1.84 -5.25
C THR A 157 -2.49 2.04 -4.39
N VAL A 158 -3.55 1.31 -4.70
CA VAL A 158 -4.84 1.32 -4.01
C VAL A 158 -4.86 0.22 -2.97
N ASN A 159 -5.21 0.60 -1.74
CA ASN A 159 -5.11 -0.16 -0.48
C ASN A 159 -3.80 -0.96 -0.39
N PRO A 160 -2.66 -0.27 -0.21
CA PRO A 160 -1.32 -0.86 -0.11
C PRO A 160 -1.12 -1.72 1.16
N SER A 161 -2.08 -2.57 1.55
CA SER A 161 -2.08 -3.35 2.80
C SER A 161 -0.82 -4.18 2.98
N LYS A 162 -0.30 -4.83 1.92
CA LYS A 162 0.90 -5.68 1.97
C LYS A 162 2.15 -4.97 1.47
N ASP A 163 2.09 -3.65 1.37
CA ASP A 163 3.23 -2.82 1.03
C ASP A 163 4.21 -2.79 2.21
N ARG A 164 5.43 -3.26 1.96
CA ARG A 164 6.46 -3.40 2.99
C ARG A 164 7.09 -2.06 3.28
N ILE A 165 7.23 -1.74 4.56
CA ILE A 165 7.86 -0.52 5.05
C ILE A 165 9.35 -0.79 5.23
N ARG A 166 10.16 -0.26 4.29
CA ARG A 166 11.60 -0.54 4.20
C ARG A 166 12.50 0.59 4.68
N SER A 167 11.95 1.76 4.99
CA SER A 167 12.73 2.92 5.41
C SER A 167 11.99 3.75 6.43
N TYR A 168 12.75 4.46 7.26
CA TYR A 168 12.22 5.32 8.31
C TYR A 168 11.28 6.40 7.74
N ASN A 169 11.63 6.99 6.60
CA ASN A 169 10.79 8.01 5.96
C ASN A 169 9.42 7.45 5.56
N ILE A 170 9.37 6.25 4.98
CA ILE A 170 8.09 5.59 4.65
C ILE A 170 7.32 5.27 5.93
N PHE A 171 7.99 4.74 6.95
CA PHE A 171 7.39 4.44 8.25
C PHE A 171 6.75 5.67 8.88
N LYS A 172 7.51 6.76 8.99
CA LYS A 172 7.06 8.04 9.51
C LYS A 172 5.88 8.57 8.70
N LEU A 173 5.93 8.50 7.37
CA LEU A 173 4.84 8.96 6.51
C LEU A 173 3.53 8.21 6.77
N TYR A 174 3.57 6.88 6.96
CA TYR A 174 2.39 6.11 7.35
C TYR A 174 1.90 6.47 8.76
N CYS A 175 2.81 6.65 9.72
CA CYS A 175 2.46 7.06 11.08
C CYS A 175 1.79 8.45 11.09
N ASP A 176 2.34 9.42 10.34
CA ASP A 176 1.79 10.77 10.19
C ASP A 176 0.36 10.70 9.61
N LEU A 177 0.15 9.89 8.57
CA LEU A 177 -1.18 9.70 7.96
C LEU A 177 -2.19 9.11 8.95
N PHE A 178 -1.83 8.03 9.63
CA PHE A 178 -2.75 7.33 10.52
C PHE A 178 -3.00 8.13 11.81
N SER A 179 -2.01 8.87 12.29
CA SER A 179 -2.18 9.85 13.37
C SER A 179 -3.25 10.88 13.02
N GLU A 180 -3.17 11.49 11.83
CA GLU A 180 -4.17 12.46 11.35
C GLU A 180 -5.55 11.80 11.19
N ARG A 181 -5.62 10.62 10.54
CA ARG A 181 -6.87 9.89 10.29
C ARG A 181 -7.61 9.50 11.57
N TYR A 182 -6.87 8.99 12.55
CA TYR A 182 -7.45 8.41 13.77
C TYR A 182 -7.40 9.36 14.96
N GLN A 183 -6.87 10.58 14.79
CA GLN A 183 -6.71 11.59 15.83
C GLN A 183 -5.92 11.09 17.04
N VAL A 184 -4.90 10.25 16.80
CA VAL A 184 -4.02 9.71 17.85
C VAL A 184 -2.73 10.51 17.86
N ASN A 185 -2.45 11.19 18.97
CA ASN A 185 -1.18 11.90 19.14
C ASN A 185 -0.02 10.91 19.14
N MET A 186 0.98 11.16 18.31
CA MET A 186 2.13 10.27 18.21
C MET A 186 3.45 11.01 18.04
N THR A 187 4.53 10.33 18.39
CA THR A 187 5.89 10.72 18.03
C THR A 187 6.62 9.51 17.48
N VAL A 188 7.47 9.73 16.48
CA VAL A 188 8.38 8.71 15.95
C VAL A 188 9.82 9.13 16.19
N LYS A 189 10.65 8.15 16.54
CA LYS A 189 12.08 8.35 16.77
C LYS A 189 12.87 7.34 15.96
N ASP A 190 13.83 7.85 15.19
CA ASP A 190 14.87 7.06 14.54
C ASP A 190 15.99 6.81 15.56
N VAL A 191 16.09 5.58 16.08
CA VAL A 191 17.13 5.22 17.07
C VAL A 191 18.40 4.82 16.36
N THR A 192 18.27 3.95 15.36
CA THR A 192 19.33 3.55 14.43
C THR A 192 18.72 3.26 13.06
N GLN A 193 19.55 3.03 12.03
CA GLN A 193 19.09 2.80 10.66
C GLN A 193 18.02 1.71 10.52
N ASN A 194 18.02 0.71 11.40
CA ASN A 194 17.07 -0.39 11.40
C ASN A 194 16.22 -0.48 12.67
N TRP A 195 16.25 0.51 13.58
CA TRP A 195 15.46 0.49 14.82
C TRP A 195 14.70 1.79 15.02
N TRP A 196 13.38 1.69 14.98
CA TRP A 196 12.47 2.83 15.11
C TRP A 196 11.52 2.63 16.28
N ILE A 197 11.18 3.74 16.94
CA ILE A 197 10.22 3.75 18.05
C ILE A 197 9.06 4.65 17.68
N LEU A 198 7.84 4.10 17.75
CA LEU A 198 6.58 4.85 17.68
C LEU A 198 6.00 4.95 19.09
N SER A 199 5.78 6.17 19.56
CA SER A 199 5.11 6.45 20.83
C SER A 199 3.72 7.02 20.56
N LEU A 200 2.68 6.32 21.01
CA LEU A 200 1.28 6.75 20.91
C LEU A 200 0.82 7.25 22.28
N THR A 201 0.31 8.47 22.36
CA THR A 201 -0.29 8.98 23.59
C THR A 201 -1.74 8.51 23.66
N VAL A 202 -2.10 7.85 24.76
CA VAL A 202 -3.46 7.40 25.03
C VAL A 202 -3.97 8.05 26.30
N ASP A 203 -5.27 8.32 26.37
CA ASP A 203 -5.90 8.77 27.60
C ASP A 203 -5.91 7.63 28.63
N ASP A 204 -6.14 7.97 29.90
CA ASP A 204 -5.96 7.11 31.08
C ASP A 204 -6.65 5.73 30.90
N SER A 205 -5.89 4.80 30.30
CA SER A 205 -6.45 3.64 29.62
C SER A 205 -6.37 2.44 30.54
N ASP A 206 -7.44 1.65 30.51
CA ASP A 206 -7.51 0.37 31.21
C ASP A 206 -6.27 -0.47 30.85
N ALA A 207 -5.45 -0.76 31.86
CA ALA A 207 -4.24 -1.56 31.72
C ALA A 207 -4.52 -2.93 31.08
N ALA A 208 -5.75 -3.44 31.17
CA ALA A 208 -6.19 -4.66 30.49
C ALA A 208 -6.22 -4.48 28.95
N ALA A 209 -6.65 -3.33 28.45
CA ALA A 209 -6.74 -3.06 27.02
C ALA A 209 -5.36 -2.89 26.37
N VAL A 210 -4.41 -2.26 27.09
CA VAL A 210 -3.00 -2.21 26.66
C VAL A 210 -2.37 -3.60 26.69
N LYS A 211 -2.65 -4.42 27.71
CA LYS A 211 -2.20 -5.83 27.73
C LYS A 211 -2.75 -6.66 26.58
N ALA A 212 -3.96 -6.37 26.09
CA ALA A 212 -4.52 -7.04 24.93
C ALA A 212 -3.75 -6.70 23.64
N LEU A 213 -3.25 -5.47 23.50
CA LEU A 213 -2.34 -5.10 22.40
C LEU A 213 -1.03 -5.87 22.42
N GLN A 214 -0.49 -6.12 23.62
CA GLN A 214 0.79 -6.83 23.81
C GLN A 214 0.71 -8.34 23.56
N LYS A 215 -0.49 -8.92 23.54
CA LYS A 215 -0.69 -10.38 23.47
C LYS A 215 -1.51 -10.85 22.26
N GLY A 216 -2.02 -9.93 21.45
CA GLY A 216 -2.79 -10.27 20.25
C GLY A 216 -1.92 -10.53 19.03
N ASP A 217 -2.54 -10.97 17.94
CA ASP A 217 -1.87 -11.24 16.65
C ASP A 217 -1.02 -10.08 16.14
N LEU A 218 -1.46 -8.85 16.43
CA LEU A 218 -0.72 -7.62 16.09
C LEU A 218 0.63 -7.52 16.81
N ALA A 219 0.74 -8.04 18.04
CA ALA A 219 1.99 -8.01 18.80
C ALA A 219 3.09 -8.78 18.08
N GLU A 220 2.73 -9.80 17.29
CA GLU A 220 3.72 -10.51 16.51
C GLU A 220 4.36 -9.58 15.47
N SER A 221 3.64 -8.59 14.93
CA SER A 221 4.12 -7.70 13.84
C SER A 221 5.14 -6.65 14.28
N PHE A 222 5.41 -6.56 15.58
CA PHE A 222 6.35 -5.62 16.18
C PHE A 222 7.31 -6.37 17.10
N ASP A 223 8.51 -5.83 17.30
CA ASP A 223 9.50 -6.45 18.19
C ASP A 223 9.10 -6.33 19.65
N ALA A 224 8.54 -5.18 20.02
CA ALA A 224 8.00 -4.96 21.34
C ALA A 224 6.85 -3.95 21.32
N ILE A 225 5.87 -4.18 22.19
CA ILE A 225 4.83 -3.21 22.53
C ILE A 225 4.82 -3.09 24.05
N TYR A 226 5.03 -1.89 24.58
CA TYR A 226 5.00 -1.67 26.03
C TYR A 226 4.35 -0.36 26.44
N ARG A 227 3.87 -0.35 27.67
CA ARG A 227 3.24 0.80 28.31
C ARG A 227 4.32 1.57 29.07
N THR A 228 4.45 2.86 28.80
CA THR A 228 5.27 3.79 29.57
C THR A 228 4.40 4.91 30.12
N GLU A 229 4.77 5.46 31.27
CA GLU A 229 4.17 6.68 31.80
C GLU A 229 5.20 7.80 31.69
N SER A 230 4.86 8.87 30.98
CA SER A 230 5.72 10.04 30.82
C SER A 230 4.88 11.30 31.02
N GLU A 231 5.34 12.20 31.87
CA GLU A 231 4.67 13.49 32.17
C GLU A 231 3.19 13.33 32.59
N GLY A 232 2.86 12.26 33.31
CA GLY A 232 1.49 11.97 33.76
C GLY A 232 0.54 11.50 32.65
N LYS A 233 1.06 11.21 31.45
CA LYS A 233 0.30 10.58 30.36
C LYS A 233 0.76 9.15 30.13
N VAL A 234 -0.20 8.30 29.82
CA VAL A 234 0.08 6.93 29.39
C VAL A 234 0.50 6.95 27.93
N GLN A 235 1.63 6.34 27.63
CA GLN A 235 2.13 6.15 26.27
C GLN A 235 2.26 4.66 25.97
N ILE A 236 1.90 4.29 24.75
CA ILE A 236 2.18 2.99 24.17
C ILE A 236 3.39 3.17 23.27
N GLN A 237 4.51 2.54 23.64
CA GLN A 237 5.70 2.49 22.82
C GLN A 237 5.73 1.20 22.03
N VAL A 238 6.00 1.33 20.74
CA VAL A 238 6.08 0.24 19.77
C VAL A 238 7.45 0.31 19.13
N GLU A 239 8.19 -0.80 19.23
CA GLU A 239 9.51 -0.96 18.63
C GLU A 239 9.41 -1.74 17.32
N VAL A 240 10.12 -1.22 16.32
CA VAL A 240 10.27 -1.83 15.00
C VAL A 240 11.76 -2.00 14.74
N LEU A 241 12.21 -3.24 14.63
CA LEU A 241 13.52 -3.62 14.15
C LEU A 241 13.40 -4.27 12.77
N LEU A 242 14.09 -3.69 11.80
CA LEU A 242 14.26 -4.29 10.47
C LEU A 242 15.51 -5.16 10.49
N ASP A 243 15.38 -6.42 10.93
CA ASP A 243 16.44 -7.43 10.80
C ASP A 243 16.09 -8.47 9.73
N THR A 244 17.11 -9.03 9.07
CA THR A 244 17.00 -9.52 7.68
C THR A 244 16.21 -10.81 7.45
N ASP A 245 15.81 -11.58 8.48
CA ASP A 245 15.44 -12.97 8.23
C ASP A 245 14.06 -13.48 8.70
N ALA A 246 13.20 -12.68 9.35
CA ALA A 246 11.94 -13.26 9.86
C ALA A 246 10.66 -12.44 9.65
N LYS A 247 10.69 -11.10 9.70
CA LYS A 247 9.44 -10.34 9.66
C LYS A 247 9.55 -8.99 8.98
N TYR A 248 8.56 -8.70 8.13
CA TYR A 248 8.42 -7.40 7.47
C TYR A 248 7.27 -6.65 8.12
N LEU A 249 7.47 -5.37 8.40
CA LEU A 249 6.39 -4.47 8.75
C LEU A 249 5.62 -4.10 7.49
N GLU A 250 4.31 -4.35 7.48
CA GLU A 250 3.40 -3.96 6.40
C GLU A 250 2.53 -2.76 6.80
N SER A 251 1.96 -2.04 5.83
CA SER A 251 1.10 -0.89 6.14
C SER A 251 -0.18 -1.26 6.89
N GLU A 252 -0.68 -2.49 6.69
CA GLU A 252 -1.85 -3.00 7.41
C GLU A 252 -1.58 -3.20 8.90
N ASP A 253 -0.37 -3.60 9.30
CA ASP A 253 0.03 -3.71 10.71
C ASP A 253 -0.06 -2.35 11.41
N LEU A 254 0.48 -1.31 10.78
CA LEU A 254 0.37 0.06 11.30
C LEU A 254 -1.08 0.54 11.33
N SER A 255 -1.85 0.29 10.27
CA SER A 255 -3.26 0.67 10.24
C SER A 255 -4.02 0.01 11.39
N GLU A 256 -3.79 -1.27 11.67
CA GLU A 256 -4.45 -2.00 12.74
C GLU A 256 -4.03 -1.47 14.13
N LEU A 257 -2.74 -1.18 14.31
CA LEU A 257 -2.22 -0.56 15.53
C LEU A 257 -2.95 0.76 15.84
N PHE A 258 -3.03 1.66 14.87
CA PHE A 258 -3.70 2.96 15.06
C PHE A 258 -5.22 2.81 15.26
N VAL A 259 -5.87 1.86 14.58
CA VAL A 259 -7.30 1.55 14.84
C VAL A 259 -7.49 1.14 16.29
N LYS A 260 -6.66 0.24 16.82
CA LYS A 260 -6.77 -0.21 18.21
C LYS A 260 -6.41 0.91 19.20
N ALA A 261 -5.35 1.66 18.95
CA ALA A 261 -4.95 2.80 19.79
C ALA A 261 -6.04 3.88 19.86
N SER A 262 -6.69 4.19 18.74
CA SER A 262 -7.78 5.18 18.69
C SER A 262 -9.00 4.83 19.54
N LYS A 263 -9.21 3.54 19.85
CA LYS A 263 -10.28 3.08 20.76
C LYS A 263 -9.89 3.26 22.22
N LEU A 264 -8.61 3.45 22.51
CA LEU A 264 -8.08 3.71 23.85
C LEU A 264 -8.03 5.21 24.18
N CYS A 265 -8.08 6.07 23.16
CA CYS A 265 -8.19 7.53 23.30
C CYS A 265 -9.64 8.03 23.41
N LYS A 266 -10.62 7.14 23.56
CA LYS A 266 -12.06 7.45 23.66
C LYS A 266 -12.61 6.88 24.95
#